data_AF-A0A7X6MJ56-F1
#
_entry.id   AF-A0A7X6MJ56-F1
#
_cell.length_a   1.000
_cell.length_b   1.000
_cell.length_c   1.000
_cell.angle_alpha   90.00
_cell.angle_beta   90.00
_cell.angle_gamma   90.00
#
_symmetry.space_group_name_H-M   'P 1'
#
loop_
_entity.id
_entity.type
_entity.pdbx_description
1 polymer ?
#
loop_
_entity_poly.entity_id
_entity_poly.type
_entity_poly.pdbx_seq_one_letter_code
_entity_poly.pdbx_strand_id
1 'polypeptide(L)'
;MDEAAIRVYGADWCRDCRRTKKQLTELAVPFEYIDVEHDPAATERAREISGRTNIPVVVYPDGTHHVEPDNARVEAKLRELSVI
;
A
#
# COMPACT_ATOMS: atom_id res chain seq x y z
N MET A 1 3.50 10.30 17.22
CA MET A 1 2.34 10.56 16.35
C MET A 1 2.64 9.85 15.05
N ASP A 2 2.39 8.55 15.02
CA ASP A 2 2.40 7.79 13.78
C ASP A 2 0.94 7.44 13.57
N GLU A 3 0.23 8.38 12.95
CA GLU A 3 -1.16 8.19 12.55
C GLU A 3 -1.27 6.86 11.83
N ALA A 4 -2.21 6.05 12.29
CA ALA A 4 -2.58 4.73 11.79
C ALA A 4 -3.13 4.85 10.35
N ALA A 5 -2.28 5.25 9.41
CA ALA A 5 -2.60 5.46 8.01
C ALA A 5 -2.05 4.32 7.16
N ILE A 6 -2.81 3.96 6.13
CA ILE A 6 -2.38 2.95 5.16
C ILE A 6 -1.27 3.54 4.29
N ARG A 7 -0.20 2.81 4.08
CA ARG A 7 0.93 3.24 3.24
C ARG A 7 1.00 2.37 2.00
N VAL A 8 1.07 2.97 0.83
CA VAL A 8 1.18 2.28 -0.45
C VAL A 8 2.51 2.66 -1.08
N TYR A 9 3.45 1.72 -1.07
CA TYR A 9 4.71 1.83 -1.78
C TYR A 9 4.50 1.34 -3.21
N GLY A 10 4.74 2.22 -4.17
CA GLY A 10 4.50 1.93 -5.57
C GLY A 10 5.21 2.89 -6.50
N ALA A 11 5.01 2.70 -7.80
CA ALA A 11 5.50 3.60 -8.84
C ALA A 11 4.39 3.90 -9.84
N ASP A 12 4.45 5.08 -10.48
CA ASP A 12 3.40 5.56 -11.37
C ASP A 12 3.27 4.75 -12.68
N TRP A 13 4.34 4.10 -13.12
CA TRP A 13 4.33 3.20 -14.27
C TRP A 13 3.69 1.84 -13.95
N CYS A 14 3.56 1.47 -12.67
CA CYS A 14 3.02 0.19 -12.27
C CYS A 14 1.48 0.19 -12.31
N ARG A 15 0.93 -0.66 -13.19
CA ARG A 15 -0.52 -0.82 -13.35
C ARG A 15 -1.22 -1.22 -12.06
N ASP A 16 -0.65 -2.14 -11.30
CA ASP A 16 -1.25 -2.63 -10.06
C ASP A 16 -1.20 -1.58 -8.94
N CYS A 17 -0.13 -0.77 -8.88
CA CYS A 17 -0.04 0.37 -7.95
C CYS A 17 -1.18 1.37 -8.21
N ARG A 18 -1.41 1.71 -9.48
CA ARG A 18 -2.51 2.60 -9.88
C ARG A 18 -3.87 2.01 -9.54
N ARG A 19 -4.05 0.70 -9.70
CA ARG A 19 -5.29 -0.02 -9.35
C ARG A 19 -5.57 0.08 -7.85
N THR A 20 -4.59 -0.24 -7.00
CA THR A 20 -4.74 -0.17 -5.54
C THR A 20 -4.99 1.27 -5.07
N LYS A 21 -4.23 2.24 -5.59
CA LYS A 21 -4.43 3.67 -5.32
C LYS A 21 -5.86 4.11 -5.66
N LYS A 22 -6.35 3.74 -6.84
CA LYS A 22 -7.71 4.05 -7.28
C LYS A 22 -8.76 3.46 -6.35
N GLN A 23 -8.62 2.20 -5.96
CA GLN A 23 -9.56 1.55 -5.04
C GLN A 23 -9.64 2.27 -3.69
N LEU A 24 -8.49 2.58 -3.07
CA LEU A 24 -8.47 3.29 -1.78
C LEU A 24 -9.13 4.67 -1.87
N THR A 25 -8.88 5.38 -2.98
CA THR A 25 -9.55 6.66 -3.28
C THR A 25 -11.07 6.50 -3.45
N GLU A 26 -11.52 5.47 -4.17
CA GLU A 26 -12.95 5.18 -4.37
C GLU A 26 -13.65 4.81 -3.05
N LEU A 27 -12.95 4.15 -2.14
CA LEU A 27 -13.43 3.81 -0.80
C LEU A 27 -13.31 4.99 0.20
N ALA A 28 -12.84 6.15 -0.25
CA ALA A 28 -12.59 7.33 0.59
C ALA A 28 -11.68 7.05 1.80
N VAL A 29 -10.77 6.08 1.65
CA VAL A 29 -9.84 5.68 2.71
C VAL A 29 -8.61 6.58 2.65
N PRO A 30 -8.19 7.20 3.77
CA PRO A 30 -6.94 7.95 3.79
C PRO A 30 -5.75 7.00 3.68
N PHE A 31 -4.86 7.28 2.73
CA PHE A 31 -3.62 6.55 2.55
C PHE A 31 -2.48 7.49 2.15
N GLU A 32 -1.27 7.10 2.51
CA GLU A 32 -0.02 7.72 2.10
C GLU A 32 0.53 6.94 0.90
N TYR A 33 0.75 7.64 -0.21
CA TYR A 33 1.39 7.05 -1.39
C TYR A 33 2.87 7.40 -1.39
N ILE A 34 3.73 6.38 -1.31
CA ILE A 34 5.18 6.54 -1.33
C ILE A 34 5.69 6.06 -2.69
N ASP A 35 6.24 6.99 -3.46
CA ASP A 35 6.85 6.70 -4.75
C ASP A 35 8.24 6.09 -4.56
N VAL A 36 8.39 4.81 -4.92
CA VAL A 36 9.67 4.10 -4.83
C VAL A 36 10.58 4.35 -6.04
N GLU A 37 10.05 4.90 -7.13
CA GLU A 37 10.84 5.17 -8.35
C GLU A 37 11.86 6.28 -8.15
N HIS A 38 11.44 7.36 -7.48
CA HIS A 38 12.27 8.53 -7.26
C HIS A 38 12.93 8.57 -5.88
N ASP A 39 12.60 7.61 -5.00
CA ASP A 39 13.15 7.51 -3.65
C ASP A 39 13.79 6.14 -3.41
N PRO A 40 15.14 6.06 -3.48
CA PRO A 40 15.88 4.83 -3.16
C PRO A 40 15.66 4.34 -1.72
N ALA A 41 15.44 5.24 -0.77
CA ALA A 41 15.16 4.87 0.62
C ALA A 41 13.76 4.26 0.76
N ALA A 42 12.78 4.72 -0.03
CA ALA A 42 11.47 4.09 -0.12
C ALA A 42 11.53 2.71 -0.77
N THR A 43 12.35 2.53 -1.80
CA THR A 43 12.62 1.20 -2.38
C THR A 43 13.17 0.24 -1.33
N GLU A 44 14.18 0.67 -0.57
CA GLU A 44 14.79 -0.17 0.46
C GLU A 44 13.79 -0.49 1.57
N ARG A 45 13.00 0.48 2.04
CA ARG A 45 11.92 0.23 3.02
C ARG A 45 10.89 -0.75 2.50
N ALA A 46 10.43 -0.60 1.25
CA ALA A 46 9.47 -1.51 0.65
C ALA A 46 10.03 -2.95 0.61
N ARG A 47 11.33 -3.10 0.32
CA ARG A 47 12.05 -4.39 0.35
C ARG A 47 12.18 -4.95 1.76
N GLU A 48 12.54 -4.14 2.74
CA GLU A 48 12.64 -4.54 4.14
C GLU A 48 11.29 -5.03 4.69
N ILE A 49 10.21 -4.33 4.35
CA ILE A 49 8.85 -4.66 4.81
C ILE A 49 8.34 -5.93 4.13
N SER A 50 8.42 -5.99 2.80
CA SER A 50 7.85 -7.10 2.03
C SER A 50 8.74 -8.34 1.96
N GLY A 51 10.04 -8.19 2.26
CA GLY A 51 11.07 -9.20 1.99
C GLY A 51 11.28 -9.49 0.49
N ARG A 52 10.69 -8.67 -0.40
CA ARG A 52 10.66 -8.87 -1.86
C ARG A 52 10.86 -7.55 -2.59
N THR A 53 11.07 -7.61 -3.90
CA THR A 53 11.24 -6.42 -4.76
C THR A 53 9.97 -6.07 -5.55
N ASN A 54 8.86 -6.75 -5.26
CA ASN A 54 7.59 -6.60 -5.93
C ASN A 54 6.80 -5.39 -5.40
N ILE A 55 6.10 -4.70 -6.31
CA ILE A 55 5.22 -3.56 -5.99
C ILE A 55 3.85 -3.76 -6.65
N PRO A 56 2.74 -3.29 -6.07
CA PRO A 56 2.64 -2.46 -4.87
C PRO A 56 2.86 -3.21 -3.56
N VAL A 57 3.46 -2.54 -2.56
CA VAL A 57 3.47 -2.98 -1.16
C VAL A 57 2.50 -2.09 -0.38
N VAL A 58 1.43 -2.69 0.15
CA VAL A 58 0.42 -2.01 0.96
C VAL A 58 0.67 -2.36 2.41
N VAL A 59 0.93 -1.38 3.25
CA VAL A 59 1.10 -1.52 4.70
C VAL A 59 -0.12 -0.94 5.39
N TYR A 60 -0.71 -1.73 6.27
CA TYR A 60 -1.91 -1.39 7.00
C TYR A 60 -1.57 -0.81 8.38
N PRO A 61 -2.51 -0.10 9.03
CA PRO A 61 -2.28 0.51 10.34
C PRO A 61 -1.98 -0.48 11.46
N ASP A 62 -2.37 -1.75 11.31
CA ASP A 62 -2.06 -2.82 12.26
C ASP A 62 -0.62 -3.37 12.11
N GLY A 63 0.17 -2.80 11.20
CA GLY A 63 1.53 -3.23 10.89
C GLY A 63 1.61 -4.43 9.93
N THR A 64 0.48 -5.00 9.53
CA THR A 64 0.47 -6.03 8.49
C THR A 64 0.67 -5.42 7.11
N HIS A 65 1.08 -6.24 6.14
CA HIS A 65 1.29 -5.76 4.78
C HIS A 65 0.86 -6.80 3.74
N HIS A 66 0.61 -6.32 2.52
CA HIS A 66 0.37 -7.14 1.34
C HIS A 66 1.27 -6.69 0.19
N VAL A 67 1.70 -7.67 -0.59
CA VAL A 67 2.59 -7.49 -1.75
C VAL A 67 1.81 -7.92 -2.98
N GLU A 68 1.74 -7.05 -3.99
CA GLU A 68 0.95 -7.24 -5.21
C GLU A 68 -0.51 -7.66 -4.93
N PRO A 69 -1.24 -7.06 -3.97
CA PRO A 69 -2.61 -7.48 -3.70
C PRO A 69 -3.55 -7.13 -4.85
N ASP A 70 -4.56 -7.98 -5.02
CA ASP A 70 -5.77 -7.68 -5.76
C ASP A 70 -6.75 -6.88 -4.91
N ASN A 71 -7.74 -6.28 -5.58
CA ASN A 71 -8.68 -5.38 -4.93
C ASN A 71 -9.49 -6.08 -3.82
N ALA A 72 -9.89 -7.35 -4.05
CA ALA A 72 -10.67 -8.09 -3.07
C ALA A 72 -9.88 -8.31 -1.78
N ARG A 73 -8.57 -8.57 -1.88
CA ARG A 73 -7.71 -8.75 -0.70
C ARG A 73 -7.47 -7.47 0.07
N VAL A 74 -7.31 -6.34 -0.61
CA VAL A 74 -7.25 -5.02 0.05
C VAL A 74 -8.56 -4.73 0.77
N GLU A 75 -9.69 -4.87 0.09
CA GLU A 75 -11.02 -4.61 0.66
C GLU A 75 -11.31 -5.50 1.88
N ALA A 76 -11.00 -6.80 1.79
CA ALA A 76 -11.17 -7.72 2.90
C ALA A 76 -10.38 -7.28 4.13
N LYS A 77 -9.13 -6.84 3.95
CA LYS A 77 -8.30 -6.36 5.06
C LYS A 77 -8.81 -5.05 5.64
N LEU A 78 -9.29 -4.12 4.80
CA LEU A 78 -9.91 -2.88 5.27
C LEU A 78 -11.15 -3.12 6.12
N ARG A 79 -12.00 -4.08 5.73
CA ARG A 79 -13.16 -4.51 6.53
C ARG A 79 -12.75 -5.16 7.85
N GLU A 80 -11.74 -6.04 7.82
CA GLU A 80 -11.18 -6.67 9.02
C GLU A 80 -10.71 -5.60 10.03
N LEU A 81 -10.09 -4.53 9.52
CA LEU A 81 -9.61 -3.40 10.31
C LEU A 81 -10.70 -2.36 10.63
N SER A 82 -11.95 -2.60 10.22
CA SER A 82 -13.07 -1.66 10.41
C SER A 82 -12.78 -0.24 9.88
N VAL A 83 -12.01 -0.15 8.79
CA VAL A 83 -11.70 1.11 8.09
C VAL A 83 -12.82 1.49 7.12
N ILE A 84 -13.54 0.49 6.60
CA ILE A 84 -14.71 0.60 5.71
C ILE A 84 -15.84 -0.31 6.15
#